data_AF-F9W1A4-F1
#
_entry.id   AF-F9W1A4-F1
#
_cell.length_a   1.000
_cell.length_b   1.000
_cell.length_c   1.000
_cell.angle_alpha   90.00
_cell.angle_beta   90.00
_cell.angle_gamma   90.00
#
_symmetry.space_group_name_H-M   'P 1'
#
loop_
_entity.id
_entity.type
_entity.pdbx_description
1 polymer ?
#
loop_
_entity_poly.entity_id
_entity_poly.type
_entity_poly.pdbx_seq_one_letter_code
_entity_poly.pdbx_strand_id
1 'polypeptide(L)'
;DAGSSWAATAGAGDVLAGIAGSLLAAGRSPQEAGAWAARVHAHAALLASRGAPIGASALLAALRPAIREFATGRTAAETPTPPR
;
A
#
# COMPACT_ATOMS: atom_id res chain seq x y z
N ASP A 1 8.25 -11.92 -2.77
CA ASP A 1 6.80 -11.96 -2.99
C ASP A 1 6.37 -11.22 -4.24
N ALA A 2 5.47 -11.81 -5.03
CA ALA A 2 4.92 -11.15 -6.22
C ALA A 2 4.07 -9.90 -5.88
N GLY A 3 3.55 -9.80 -4.65
CA GLY A 3 2.73 -8.68 -4.19
C GLY A 3 3.41 -7.31 -4.26
N SER A 4 4.73 -7.25 -4.02
CA SER A 4 5.52 -6.02 -4.16
C SER A 4 5.80 -5.66 -5.63
N SER A 5 5.73 -6.64 -6.54
CA SER A 5 6.00 -6.44 -7.97
C SER A 5 4.77 -5.96 -8.76
N TRP A 6 3.55 -6.11 -8.24
CA TRP A 6 2.35 -5.67 -8.94
C TRP A 6 2.30 -4.16 -9.19
N ALA A 7 2.98 -3.36 -8.36
CA ALA A 7 3.13 -1.92 -8.52
C ALA A 7 4.44 -1.51 -9.25
N ALA A 8 5.13 -2.43 -9.93
CA ALA A 8 6.34 -2.12 -10.71
C ALA A 8 5.98 -1.36 -12.00
N THR A 9 5.56 -0.11 -11.84
CA THR A 9 5.06 0.76 -12.92
C THR A 9 5.56 2.19 -12.72
N ALA A 10 5.67 2.94 -13.81
CA ALA A 10 5.97 4.37 -13.75
C ALA A 10 4.91 5.09 -12.90
N GLY A 11 5.36 5.95 -11.97
CA GLY A 11 4.50 6.70 -11.06
C GLY A 11 4.19 6.03 -9.72
N ALA A 12 4.51 4.74 -9.52
CA ALA A 12 4.34 4.12 -8.20
C ALA A 12 5.23 4.76 -7.12
N GLY A 13 6.45 5.17 -7.50
CA GLY A 13 7.34 5.93 -6.63
C GLY A 13 6.77 7.28 -6.20
N ASP A 14 6.07 7.99 -7.10
CA ASP A 14 5.41 9.26 -6.79
C ASP A 14 4.26 9.05 -5.79
N VAL A 15 3.51 7.95 -5.92
CA VAL A 15 2.48 7.58 -4.95
C VAL A 15 3.10 7.31 -3.57
N LEU A 16 4.18 6.52 -3.50
CA LEU A 16 4.89 6.25 -2.25
C LEU A 16 5.41 7.55 -1.60
N ALA A 17 6.09 8.39 -2.37
CA ALA A 17 6.64 9.66 -1.92
C ALA A 17 5.54 10.63 -1.45
N GLY A 18 4.39 10.65 -2.13
CA GLY A 18 3.24 11.45 -1.72
C GLY A 18 2.66 11.03 -0.37
N ILE A 19 2.58 9.73 -0.10
CA ILE A 19 2.14 9.22 1.22
C ILE A 19 3.15 9.63 2.31
N ALA A 20 4.44 9.39 2.07
CA ALA A 20 5.49 9.74 3.02
C ALA A 20 5.51 11.25 3.30
N GLY A 21 5.45 12.08 2.25
CA GLY A 21 5.39 13.54 2.35
C GLY A 21 4.17 14.02 3.13
N SER A 22 3.01 13.39 2.94
CA SER A 22 1.79 13.72 3.69
C SER A 22 1.93 13.40 5.19
N LEU A 23 2.56 12.28 5.55
CA LEU A 23 2.80 11.89 6.94
C LEU A 23 3.84 12.81 7.61
N LEU A 24 4.90 13.17 6.89
CA LEU A 24 5.89 14.15 7.33
C LEU A 24 5.24 15.52 7.57
N ALA A 25 4.41 15.99 6.63
CA ALA A 25 3.67 17.24 6.77
C ALA A 25 2.69 17.21 7.96
N ALA A 26 2.18 16.04 8.33
CA ALA A 26 1.39 15.82 9.53
C ALA A 26 2.22 15.68 10.83
N GLY A 27 3.54 15.90 10.78
CA GLY A 27 4.42 15.92 11.94
C GLY A 27 4.93 14.55 12.40
N ARG A 28 4.84 13.50 11.57
CA ARG A 28 5.40 12.19 11.89
C ARG A 28 6.92 12.17 11.72
N SER A 29 7.59 11.31 12.50
CA SER A 29 9.03 11.11 12.31
C SER A 29 9.31 10.51 10.92
N PRO A 30 10.49 10.77 10.33
CA PRO A 30 10.86 10.18 9.03
C PRO A 30 10.79 8.65 9.01
N GLN A 31 11.17 8.00 10.11
CA GLN A 31 11.15 6.55 10.26
C GLN A 31 9.70 6.02 10.23
N GLU A 32 8.80 6.63 11.00
CA GLU A 32 7.38 6.25 10.99
C GLU A 32 6.72 6.54 9.65
N ALA A 33 7.01 7.71 9.06
CA ALA A 33 6.46 8.12 7.77
C ALA A 33 6.86 7.14 6.67
N GLY A 34 8.14 6.75 6.61
CA GLY A 34 8.64 5.77 5.65
C GLY A 34 8.01 4.39 5.85
N ALA A 35 7.95 3.91 7.09
CA ALA A 35 7.38 2.60 7.41
C ALA A 35 5.89 2.52 7.05
N TRP A 36 5.10 3.52 7.44
CA TRP A 36 3.67 3.57 7.11
C TRP A 36 3.43 3.78 5.62
N ALA A 37 4.21 4.62 4.94
CA ALA A 37 4.09 4.82 3.50
C ALA A 37 4.32 3.51 2.73
N ALA A 38 5.39 2.76 3.05
CA ALA A 38 5.66 1.47 2.43
C ALA A 38 4.55 0.46 2.69
N ARG A 39 4.04 0.38 3.93
CA ARG A 39 2.97 -0.55 4.32
C ARG A 39 1.65 -0.25 3.61
N VAL A 40 1.24 1.02 3.58
CA VAL A 40 0.01 1.46 2.88
C VAL A 40 0.13 1.27 1.37
N HIS A 41 1.27 1.62 0.79
CA HIS A 41 1.53 1.46 -0.64
C HIS A 41 1.47 -0.02 -1.05
N ALA A 42 2.15 -0.91 -0.32
CA ALA A 42 2.12 -2.35 -0.60
C ALA A 42 0.70 -2.91 -0.47
N HIS A 43 -0.04 -2.54 0.57
CA HIS A 43 -1.40 -3.01 0.77
C HIS A 43 -2.37 -2.52 -0.32
N ALA A 44 -2.26 -1.26 -0.74
CA ALA A 44 -3.03 -0.73 -1.86
C ALA A 44 -2.71 -1.45 -3.17
N ALA A 45 -1.45 -1.81 -3.41
CA ALA A 45 -1.05 -2.61 -4.57
C ALA A 45 -1.70 -4.01 -4.53
N LEU A 46 -1.69 -4.67 -3.37
CA LEU A 46 -2.38 -5.96 -3.18
C LEU A 46 -3.88 -5.85 -3.51
N LEU A 47 -4.58 -4.85 -2.94
CA LEU A 47 -6.00 -4.61 -3.16
C LEU A 47 -6.34 -4.34 -4.64
N ALA A 48 -5.52 -3.55 -5.33
CA ALA A 48 -5.76 -3.19 -6.72
C ALA A 48 -5.39 -4.29 -7.72
N SER A 49 -4.35 -5.07 -7.43
CA SER A 49 -3.77 -6.05 -8.37
C SER A 49 -4.74 -7.12 -8.84
N ARG A 50 -5.57 -7.64 -7.94
CA ARG A 50 -6.33 -8.88 -8.13
C ARG A 50 -5.49 -10.00 -8.77
N GLY A 51 -4.21 -10.09 -8.40
CA GLY A 51 -3.26 -11.08 -8.92
C GLY A 51 -2.50 -10.70 -10.19
N ALA A 52 -2.66 -9.48 -10.72
CA ALA A 52 -2.01 -9.00 -11.93
C ALA A 52 -1.29 -7.65 -11.72
N PRO A 53 -0.31 -7.29 -12.58
CA PRO A 53 0.32 -5.97 -12.57
C PRO A 53 -0.69 -4.83 -12.74
N ILE A 54 -0.44 -3.70 -12.10
CA ILE A 54 -1.31 -2.51 -12.12
C ILE A 54 -0.52 -1.25 -12.48
N GLY A 55 -1.24 -0.26 -13.00
CA GLY A 55 -0.73 1.10 -13.19
C GLY A 55 -0.83 1.96 -11.92
N ALA A 56 -0.09 3.07 -11.89
CA ALA A 56 -0.07 4.00 -10.75
C ALA A 56 -1.44 4.59 -10.42
N SER A 57 -2.31 4.82 -11.42
CA SER A 57 -3.67 5.32 -11.19
C SER A 57 -4.55 4.33 -10.42
N ALA A 58 -4.41 3.02 -10.70
CA ALA A 58 -5.17 1.99 -9.99
C ALA A 58 -4.66 1.84 -8.55
N LEU A 59 -3.34 1.91 -8.36
CA LEU A 59 -2.72 1.96 -7.04
C LEU A 59 -3.22 3.17 -6.23
N LEU A 60 -3.22 4.36 -6.84
CA LEU A 60 -3.69 5.60 -6.20
C LEU A 60 -5.17 5.48 -5.77
N ALA A 61 -6.02 4.92 -6.63
CA ALA A 61 -7.43 4.69 -6.32
C ALA A 61 -7.65 3.75 -5.12
N ALA A 62 -6.72 2.81 -4.90
CA ALA A 62 -6.77 1.86 -3.78
C ALA A 62 -6.20 2.39 -2.45
N LEU A 63 -5.64 3.61 -2.40
CA LEU A 63 -5.13 4.16 -1.14
C LEU A 63 -6.22 4.38 -0.09
N ARG A 64 -7.37 4.95 -0.49
CA ARG A 64 -8.49 5.19 0.44
C ARG A 64 -8.96 3.91 1.14
N PRO A 65 -9.30 2.82 0.43
CA PRO A 65 -9.69 1.58 1.10
C PRO A 65 -8.55 1.01 1.96
N ALA A 66 -7.29 1.05 1.49
CA ALA A 66 -6.15 0.59 2.29
C ALA A 66 -6.00 1.35 3.62
N ILE A 67 -6.07 2.69 3.58
CA ILE A 67 -5.97 3.54 4.77
C ILE A 67 -7.13 3.25 5.74
N ARG A 68 -8.35 3.08 5.22
CA ARG A 68 -9.52 2.73 6.05
C ARG A 68 -9.31 1.41 6.78
N GLU A 69 -8.72 0.42 6.13
CA GLU A 69 -8.40 -0.88 6.74
C GLU A 69 -7.39 -0.74 7.89
N PHE A 70 -6.31 0.03 7.72
CA PHE A 70 -5.39 0.32 8.82
C PHE A 70 -6.03 1.12 9.95
N ALA A 71 -6.83 2.14 9.64
CA ALA A 71 -7.51 2.97 10.63
C ALA A 71 -8.56 2.21 11.45
N THR A 72 -9.11 1.12 10.90
CA THR A 72 -10.10 0.26 11.57
C THR A 72 -9.48 -1.00 12.19
N GLY A 73 -8.15 -1.14 12.15
CA GLY A 73 -7.45 -2.32 12.69
C GLY A 73 -7.69 -3.61 11.90
N ARG A 74 -8.17 -3.50 10.66
CA ARG A 74 -8.61 -4.63 9.84
C ARG A 74 -7.68 -4.79 8.65
N THR A 75 -6.49 -5.32 8.89
CA THR A 75 -5.59 -5.73 7.81
C THR A 75 -5.83 -7.18 7.48
N ALA A 76 -5.97 -7.53 6.20
CA ALA A 76 -6.01 -8.92 5.75
C ALA A 76 -4.66 -9.61 6.03
N ALA A 77 -4.46 -10.05 7.27
CA ALA A 77 -3.32 -10.80 7.74
C ALA A 77 -3.80 -12.13 8.31
N GLU A 78 -4.36 -12.96 7.44
CA GLU A 78 -4.24 -14.43 7.41
C GLU A 78 -5.17 -14.95 6.32
N THR A 79 -4.60 -15.30 5.16
CA THR A 79 -5.23 -16.30 4.30
C THR A 79 -4.90 -17.65 4.93
N PRO A 80 -5.87 -18.44 5.43
CA PRO A 80 -5.59 -19.78 5.91
C PRO A 80 -5.03 -20.59 4.75
N THR A 81 -3.87 -21.22 4.94
CA THR A 81 -3.39 -22.26 4.03
C THR A 81 -4.40 -23.41 4.08
N PRO A 82 -5.04 -23.81 2.97
CA PRO A 82 -5.96 -24.93 2.99
C PRO A 82 -5.20 -26.22 3.37
N PRO A 83 -5.78 -27.10 4.21
CA PRO A 83 -5.18 -28.41 4.44
C PRO A 83 -5.14 -29.20 3.14
N ARG A 84 -4.06 -29.96 2.95
CA ARG A 84 -3.86 -30.86 1.79
C ARG A 84 -4.96 -31.89 1.68
#